data_AF-R9LV07-F1
#
_entry.id   AF-R9LV07-F1
#
_cell.length_a   1.000
_cell.length_b   1.000
_cell.length_c   1.000
_cell.angle_alpha   90.00
_cell.angle_beta   90.00
_cell.angle_gamma   90.00
#
_symmetry.space_group_name_H-M   'P 1'
#
loop_
_entity.id
_entity.type
_entity.pdbx_description
1 polymer ?
#
loop_
_entity_poly.entity_id
_entity_poly.type
_entity_poly.pdbx_seq_one_letter_code
_entity_poly.pdbx_strand_id
1 'polypeptide(L)'
;MALLTANKVFQMNGVTVSEKIIPDGIRWKDGAKAQKAGFSAGSLYKKQQRLSGGTGKVQGVTIHNTADLANVHDDGEQYTRATYNENMGSVRVHYYVDDTGAWQNLKAGTGLCANDPVGSAEVSWHAGDGSTPDGGNMTTISMEVIMGDTAAHDEKAKDNAARMAAWLLWKHGLTIDKLFSHTYWVNKSAGKHFADVDRQCTNPVRNQKWCPTYIFGSSNPDIALKNWKAFKQLVQGYMDALNGGAQAPTADAAGTLYRVQTGAFSSKANATAYAKKIKAAGFDTYVVKADGLYKVQVGAYSKKANAEAQMQKLTAAGFQAFITTKSGTPV
;
A
#
# COMPACT_ATOMS: atom_id res chain seq x y z
N MET A 1 20.19 23.31 -7.56
CA MET A 1 19.00 23.09 -8.41
C MET A 1 17.77 23.35 -7.57
N ALA A 2 16.68 23.84 -8.14
CA ALA A 2 15.41 23.96 -7.42
C ALA A 2 14.89 22.56 -7.05
N LEU A 3 14.30 22.45 -5.85
CA LEU A 3 13.59 21.25 -5.42
C LEU A 3 12.40 20.98 -6.36
N LEU A 4 12.07 19.70 -6.53
CA LEU A 4 10.89 19.28 -7.26
C LEU A 4 9.64 19.74 -6.51
N THR A 5 8.67 20.28 -7.23
CA THR A 5 7.36 20.60 -6.66
C THR A 5 6.41 19.44 -6.88
N ALA A 6 5.80 18.93 -5.80
CA ALA A 6 4.75 17.92 -5.89
C ALA A 6 3.56 18.45 -6.69
N ASN A 7 2.92 17.57 -7.47
CA ASN A 7 1.67 17.90 -8.17
C ASN A 7 0.50 17.94 -7.18
N LYS A 8 0.53 17.07 -6.16
CA LYS A 8 -0.44 17.02 -5.07
C LYS A 8 0.25 16.55 -3.78
N VAL A 9 -0.24 17.01 -2.64
CA VAL A 9 0.13 16.47 -1.33
C VAL A 9 -1.12 15.93 -0.65
N PHE A 10 -1.02 14.75 -0.03
CA PHE A 10 -2.10 14.12 0.73
C PHE A 10 -1.54 13.30 1.91
N GLN A 11 -2.44 12.75 2.73
CA GLN A 11 -2.08 11.92 3.87
C GLN A 11 -2.41 10.45 3.60
N MET A 12 -1.49 9.54 3.94
CA MET A 12 -1.69 8.09 3.89
C MET A 12 -1.35 7.50 5.27
N ASN A 13 -2.38 7.18 6.06
CA ASN A 13 -2.22 6.64 7.42
C ASN A 13 -1.27 7.46 8.32
N GLY A 14 -1.40 8.79 8.24
CA GLY A 14 -0.59 9.76 9.00
C GLY A 14 0.77 10.07 8.39
N VAL A 15 1.09 9.53 7.21
CA VAL A 15 2.29 9.86 6.45
C VAL A 15 1.94 10.88 5.37
N THR A 16 2.67 12.00 5.32
CA THR A 16 2.57 12.97 4.24
C THR A 16 3.16 12.38 2.96
N VAL A 17 2.37 12.35 1.89
CA VAL A 17 2.78 11.86 0.57
C VAL A 17 2.76 13.00 -0.44
N SER A 18 3.92 13.26 -1.03
CA SER A 18 4.15 14.19 -2.14
C SER A 18 4.04 13.43 -3.46
N GLU A 19 2.93 13.63 -4.17
CA GLU A 19 2.71 12.99 -5.46
C GLU A 19 3.46 13.70 -6.59
N LYS A 20 4.26 12.93 -7.32
CA LYS A 20 4.91 13.32 -8.56
C LYS A 20 4.91 12.16 -9.57
N ILE A 21 3.73 11.65 -9.90
CA ILE A 21 3.54 10.58 -10.87
C ILE A 21 4.09 10.98 -12.23
N ILE A 22 4.97 10.14 -12.77
CA ILE A 22 5.54 10.31 -14.10
C ILE A 22 4.40 10.28 -15.12
N PRO A 23 4.21 11.35 -15.92
CA PRO A 23 3.14 11.39 -16.90
C PRO A 23 3.22 10.25 -17.93
N ASP A 24 2.06 9.82 -18.41
CA ASP A 24 1.95 8.88 -19.51
C ASP A 24 2.56 9.50 -20.79
N GLY A 25 3.16 8.68 -21.65
CA GLY A 25 3.78 9.12 -22.90
C GLY A 25 5.19 9.71 -22.76
N ILE A 26 5.69 9.91 -21.53
CA ILE A 26 7.09 10.34 -21.33
C ILE A 26 8.04 9.29 -21.91
N ARG A 27 9.02 9.78 -22.65
CA ARG A 27 10.07 9.00 -23.30
C ARG A 27 11.43 9.42 -22.79
N TRP A 28 12.38 8.50 -22.87
CA TRP A 28 13.79 8.79 -22.62
C TRP A 28 14.25 9.97 -23.48
N LYS A 29 14.80 10.99 -22.82
CA LYS A 29 15.32 12.22 -23.42
C LYS A 29 16.80 12.08 -23.73
N ASP A 30 17.56 11.50 -22.79
CA ASP A 30 19.00 11.27 -22.92
C ASP A 30 19.25 9.87 -23.48
N GLY A 31 19.70 9.81 -24.73
CA GLY A 31 20.00 8.55 -25.41
C GLY A 31 21.13 7.75 -24.76
N ALA A 32 22.12 8.41 -24.17
CA ALA A 32 23.24 7.74 -23.50
C ALA A 32 22.78 7.10 -22.19
N LYS A 33 21.96 7.81 -21.41
CA LYS A 33 21.34 7.24 -20.20
C LYS A 33 20.38 6.11 -20.52
N ALA A 34 19.59 6.25 -21.58
CA ALA A 34 18.70 5.18 -22.05
C ALA A 34 19.49 3.91 -22.38
N GLN A 35 20.56 4.03 -23.19
CA GLN A 35 21.42 2.92 -23.55
C GLN A 35 22.04 2.26 -22.31
N LYS A 36 22.57 3.06 -21.37
CA LYS A 36 23.13 2.56 -20.11
C LYS A 36 22.09 1.82 -19.25
N ALA A 37 20.83 2.23 -19.32
CA ALA A 37 19.72 1.59 -18.64
C ALA A 37 19.12 0.38 -19.38
N GLY A 38 19.66 0.03 -20.57
CA GLY A 38 19.15 -1.08 -21.38
C GLY A 38 17.94 -0.73 -22.25
N PHE A 39 17.73 0.54 -22.57
CA PHE A 39 16.66 1.04 -23.43
C PHE A 39 17.21 1.71 -24.69
N SER A 40 16.39 1.79 -25.74
CA SER A 40 16.68 2.63 -26.91
C SER A 40 16.27 4.08 -26.65
N ALA A 41 16.98 5.03 -27.26
CA ALA A 41 16.58 6.43 -27.25
C ALA A 41 15.13 6.60 -27.76
N GLY A 42 14.35 7.45 -27.09
CA GLY A 42 12.94 7.65 -27.43
C GLY A 42 11.99 6.51 -27.00
N SER A 43 12.47 5.45 -26.34
CA SER A 43 11.58 4.45 -25.71
C SER A 43 10.74 5.08 -24.60
N LEU A 44 9.59 4.49 -24.27
CA LEU A 44 8.82 4.91 -23.10
C LEU A 44 9.67 4.83 -21.83
N TYR A 45 9.55 5.86 -20.99
CA TYR A 45 10.36 6.01 -19.78
C TYR A 45 9.84 5.17 -18.59
N LYS A 46 8.58 4.74 -18.68
CA LYS A 46 7.92 3.77 -17.81
C LYS A 46 7.11 2.80 -18.66
N LYS A 47 6.69 1.67 -18.10
CA LYS A 47 5.90 0.67 -18.85
C LYS A 47 4.56 1.21 -19.34
N GLN A 48 3.93 2.12 -18.59
CA GLN A 48 2.61 2.70 -18.89
C GLN A 48 1.53 1.63 -19.13
N GLN A 49 1.60 0.54 -18.36
CA GLN A 49 0.65 -0.57 -18.40
C GLN A 49 0.08 -0.76 -17.01
N ARG A 50 -1.21 -1.05 -16.89
CA ARG A 50 -1.81 -1.42 -15.61
C ARG A 50 -1.31 -2.78 -15.11
N LEU A 51 -1.21 -2.94 -13.79
CA LEU A 51 -0.82 -4.19 -13.13
C LEU A 51 -1.76 -5.35 -13.50
N SER A 52 -1.31 -6.57 -13.23
CA SER A 52 -2.08 -7.81 -13.30
C SER A 52 -2.80 -7.99 -14.63
N GLY A 53 -2.01 -8.06 -15.71
CA GLY A 53 -2.54 -8.28 -17.06
C GLY A 53 -3.38 -7.10 -17.59
N GLY A 54 -3.13 -5.87 -17.13
CA GLY A 54 -3.86 -4.69 -17.59
C GLY A 54 -5.11 -4.35 -16.77
N THR A 55 -5.45 -5.14 -15.75
CA THR A 55 -6.62 -4.91 -14.90
C THR A 55 -6.42 -3.75 -13.92
N GLY A 56 -5.18 -3.47 -13.53
CA GLY A 56 -4.84 -2.51 -12.47
C GLY A 56 -5.09 -3.07 -11.08
N LYS A 57 -5.40 -4.37 -10.95
CA LYS A 57 -5.55 -5.05 -9.67
C LYS A 57 -4.18 -5.21 -9.02
N VAL A 58 -4.04 -4.74 -7.79
CA VAL A 58 -2.87 -4.94 -6.96
C VAL A 58 -2.96 -6.31 -6.30
N GLN A 59 -1.90 -7.11 -6.37
CA GLN A 59 -1.84 -8.44 -5.72
C GLN A 59 -0.93 -8.47 -4.49
N GLY A 60 -0.17 -7.40 -4.25
CA GLY A 60 0.70 -7.27 -3.10
C GLY A 60 1.44 -5.95 -3.04
N VAL A 61 2.16 -5.76 -1.95
CA VAL A 61 3.09 -4.65 -1.74
C VAL A 61 4.48 -5.25 -1.55
N THR A 62 5.48 -4.72 -2.24
CA THR A 62 6.88 -5.15 -2.16
C THR A 62 7.75 -4.08 -1.52
N ILE A 63 8.35 -4.43 -0.41
CA ILE A 63 9.27 -3.59 0.34
C ILE A 63 10.69 -3.77 -0.16
N HIS A 64 11.34 -2.65 -0.41
CA HIS A 64 12.75 -2.53 -0.72
C HIS A 64 13.43 -1.60 0.28
N ASN A 65 14.75 -1.56 0.23
CA ASN A 65 15.53 -0.53 0.87
C ASN A 65 16.43 0.14 -0.16
N THR A 66 16.62 1.44 0.02
CA THR A 66 17.68 2.23 -0.60
C THR A 66 18.43 3.01 0.49
N ALA A 67 19.62 3.50 0.17
CA ALA A 67 20.46 4.21 1.14
C ALA A 67 20.00 5.67 1.30
N ASP A 68 20.15 6.20 2.51
CA ASP A 68 20.10 7.64 2.76
C ASP A 68 21.24 8.38 2.04
N LEU A 69 20.99 9.63 1.66
CA LEU A 69 21.90 10.52 0.97
C LEU A 69 22.46 11.58 1.93
N ALA A 70 23.78 11.55 2.12
CA ALA A 70 24.46 12.50 2.99
C ALA A 70 24.12 13.97 2.69
N ASN A 71 23.72 14.71 3.73
CA ASN A 71 23.36 16.13 3.69
C ASN A 71 22.12 16.45 2.83
N VAL A 72 21.21 15.49 2.69
CA VAL A 72 19.87 15.68 2.12
C VAL A 72 18.87 15.59 3.26
N HIS A 73 17.85 16.45 3.24
CA HIS A 73 16.80 16.43 4.25
C HIS A 73 15.55 15.67 3.80
N ASP A 74 15.21 15.78 2.51
CA ASP A 74 14.08 15.08 1.88
C ASP A 74 14.66 14.19 0.77
N ASP A 75 15.07 13.00 1.16
CA ASP A 75 15.69 12.01 0.28
C ASP A 75 14.70 11.49 -0.75
N GLY A 76 13.43 11.35 -0.36
CA GLY A 76 12.34 11.01 -1.25
C GLY A 76 12.23 11.98 -2.42
N GLU A 77 12.37 13.29 -2.18
CA GLU A 77 12.43 14.31 -3.22
C GLU A 77 13.61 14.07 -4.13
N GLN A 78 14.80 13.85 -3.57
CA GLN A 78 16.03 13.74 -4.35
C GLN A 78 16.05 12.49 -5.22
N TYR A 79 15.59 11.35 -4.72
CA TYR A 79 15.41 10.13 -5.50
C TYR A 79 14.35 10.28 -6.58
N THR A 80 13.26 11.00 -6.28
CA THR A 80 12.22 11.31 -7.25
C THR A 80 12.74 12.23 -8.35
N ARG A 81 13.46 13.29 -7.99
CA ARG A 81 14.11 14.20 -8.94
C ARG A 81 15.17 13.49 -9.77
N ALA A 82 15.96 12.60 -9.18
CA ALA A 82 16.89 11.74 -9.91
C ALA A 82 16.16 10.85 -10.92
N THR A 83 14.98 10.32 -10.55
CA THR A 83 14.11 9.56 -11.47
C THR A 83 13.65 10.45 -12.63
N TYR A 84 13.21 11.68 -12.39
CA TYR A 84 12.79 12.59 -13.47
C TYR A 84 13.94 13.05 -14.38
N ASN A 85 15.16 13.04 -13.86
CA ASN A 85 16.38 13.42 -14.57
C ASN A 85 17.12 12.23 -15.20
N GLU A 86 16.47 11.06 -15.26
CA GLU A 86 16.99 9.87 -15.93
C GLU A 86 18.22 9.24 -15.27
N ASN A 87 18.42 9.52 -13.98
CA ASN A 87 19.59 9.09 -13.21
C ASN A 87 19.38 7.80 -12.41
N MET A 88 18.20 7.18 -12.49
CA MET A 88 17.85 5.95 -11.75
C MET A 88 17.99 4.67 -12.59
N GLY A 89 18.76 4.71 -13.69
CA GLY A 89 18.96 3.54 -14.56
C GLY A 89 17.64 3.02 -15.12
N SER A 90 17.35 1.73 -14.94
CA SER A 90 16.08 1.11 -15.34
C SER A 90 15.02 1.07 -14.24
N VAL A 91 15.33 1.48 -13.01
CA VAL A 91 14.44 1.32 -11.84
C VAL A 91 13.31 2.33 -11.87
N ARG A 92 12.06 1.86 -11.80
CA ARG A 92 10.82 2.67 -11.71
C ARG A 92 10.01 2.09 -10.56
N VAL A 93 9.83 2.85 -9.48
CA VAL A 93 9.10 2.40 -8.27
C VAL A 93 7.88 3.26 -8.01
N HIS A 94 6.93 2.76 -7.23
CA HIS A 94 5.75 3.54 -6.89
C HIS A 94 6.05 4.60 -5.84
N TYR A 95 6.82 4.24 -4.80
CA TYR A 95 7.11 5.13 -3.68
C TYR A 95 8.58 5.11 -3.29
N TYR A 96 9.10 6.29 -2.95
CA TYR A 96 10.26 6.48 -2.08
C TYR A 96 9.75 6.95 -0.72
N VAL A 97 10.24 6.38 0.39
CA VAL A 97 9.77 6.67 1.75
C VAL A 97 10.97 6.90 2.65
N ASP A 98 11.03 8.05 3.32
CA ASP A 98 12.06 8.41 4.29
C ASP A 98 11.41 8.79 5.64
N ASP A 99 12.18 9.37 6.55
CA ASP A 99 11.72 9.81 7.86
C ASP A 99 10.77 11.02 7.79
N THR A 100 10.91 11.88 6.77
CA THR A 100 10.09 13.08 6.57
C THR A 100 8.72 12.78 5.95
N GLY A 101 8.63 11.74 5.12
CA GLY A 101 7.39 11.36 4.45
C GLY A 101 7.61 10.38 3.30
N ALA A 102 6.89 10.61 2.20
CA ALA A 102 7.01 9.79 1.00
C ALA A 102 6.76 10.56 -0.28
N TRP A 103 7.34 10.07 -1.37
CA TRP A 103 7.14 10.56 -2.72
C TRP A 103 6.57 9.48 -3.63
N GLN A 104 5.48 9.78 -4.35
CA GLN A 104 4.81 8.86 -5.27
C GLN A 104 5.20 9.13 -6.72
N ASN A 105 5.76 8.14 -7.41
CA ASN A 105 6.26 8.29 -8.79
C ASN A 105 5.45 7.52 -9.84
N LEU A 106 4.67 6.54 -9.41
CA LEU A 106 3.78 5.76 -10.28
C LEU A 106 2.38 5.63 -9.65
N LYS A 107 1.40 5.43 -10.52
CA LYS A 107 0.00 5.19 -10.10
C LYS A 107 -0.07 3.92 -9.26
N ALA A 108 -0.59 4.05 -8.04
CA ALA A 108 -0.83 2.94 -7.11
C ALA A 108 -2.31 2.51 -7.09
N GLY A 109 -3.18 3.19 -7.85
CA GLY A 109 -4.58 2.87 -7.97
C GLY A 109 -5.41 3.25 -6.74
N THR A 110 -4.99 4.25 -5.97
CA THR A 110 -5.53 4.51 -4.62
C THR A 110 -6.78 5.39 -4.61
N GLY A 111 -6.93 6.27 -5.61
CA GLY A 111 -7.97 7.30 -5.65
C GLY A 111 -7.74 8.48 -4.72
N LEU A 112 -6.55 8.63 -4.11
CA LEU A 112 -6.24 9.74 -3.19
C LEU A 112 -6.00 11.07 -3.91
N CYS A 113 -5.72 11.03 -5.21
CA CYS A 113 -5.62 12.22 -6.06
C CYS A 113 -6.11 11.91 -7.50
N ALA A 114 -6.37 12.96 -8.28
CA ALA A 114 -6.84 12.82 -9.66
C ALA A 114 -5.83 12.12 -10.57
N ASN A 115 -4.53 12.24 -10.27
CA ASN A 115 -3.45 11.60 -11.02
C ASN A 115 -3.30 10.09 -10.70
N ASP A 116 -3.93 9.62 -9.62
CA ASP A 116 -3.94 8.22 -9.19
C ASP A 116 -5.36 7.64 -9.02
N PRO A 117 -6.16 7.50 -10.10
CA PRO A 117 -7.53 6.98 -10.00
C PRO A 117 -7.62 5.56 -9.40
N VAL A 118 -8.77 5.21 -8.82
CA VAL A 118 -9.00 3.84 -8.35
C VAL A 118 -8.87 2.84 -9.51
N GLY A 119 -8.11 1.76 -9.29
CA GLY A 119 -7.91 0.71 -10.29
C GLY A 119 -6.94 1.07 -11.43
N SER A 120 -6.17 2.16 -11.29
CA SER A 120 -5.15 2.54 -12.26
C SER A 120 -3.73 2.13 -11.88
N ALA A 121 -3.55 1.23 -10.89
CA ALA A 121 -2.23 0.82 -10.44
C ALA A 121 -1.41 0.29 -11.62
N GLU A 122 -0.18 0.79 -11.79
CA GLU A 122 0.62 0.55 -12.99
C GLU A 122 1.87 -0.28 -12.71
N VAL A 123 2.37 -0.93 -13.76
CA VAL A 123 3.58 -1.76 -13.72
C VAL A 123 4.77 -0.91 -13.29
N SER A 124 5.56 -1.47 -12.38
CA SER A 124 6.81 -0.89 -11.91
C SER A 124 7.98 -1.83 -12.22
N TRP A 125 9.19 -1.30 -12.33
CA TRP A 125 10.41 -2.05 -12.62
C TRP A 125 11.30 -2.05 -11.38
N HIS A 126 11.06 -3.01 -10.48
CA HIS A 126 11.63 -3.05 -9.13
C HIS A 126 12.12 -4.44 -8.67
N ALA A 127 11.53 -5.53 -9.16
CA ALA A 127 11.72 -6.87 -8.61
C ALA A 127 12.80 -7.71 -9.33
N GLY A 128 13.32 -7.22 -10.46
CA GLY A 128 14.35 -7.93 -11.24
C GLY A 128 13.85 -9.19 -11.97
N ASP A 129 12.53 -9.41 -12.04
CA ASP A 129 11.88 -10.60 -12.60
C ASP A 129 11.26 -10.38 -13.99
N GLY A 130 11.72 -9.33 -14.69
CA GLY A 130 11.29 -9.02 -16.05
C GLY A 130 9.81 -8.67 -16.14
N SER A 131 9.12 -9.20 -17.16
CA SER A 131 7.67 -9.05 -17.35
C SER A 131 6.92 -10.37 -17.08
N THR A 132 7.43 -11.18 -16.15
CA THR A 132 6.78 -12.42 -15.73
C THR A 132 5.35 -12.12 -15.24
N PRO A 133 4.29 -12.75 -15.78
CA PRO A 133 2.90 -12.35 -15.52
C PRO A 133 2.49 -12.31 -14.04
N ASP A 134 3.05 -13.21 -13.23
CA ASP A 134 2.84 -13.32 -11.79
C ASP A 134 4.06 -12.85 -10.97
N GLY A 135 4.97 -12.11 -11.61
CA GLY A 135 6.14 -11.47 -10.97
C GLY A 135 5.76 -10.17 -10.25
N GLY A 136 6.65 -9.72 -9.36
CA GLY A 136 6.51 -8.50 -8.58
C GLY A 136 6.31 -7.29 -9.47
N ASN A 137 7.14 -7.12 -10.51
CA ASN A 137 7.02 -5.99 -11.45
C ASN A 137 5.60 -5.84 -12.02
N MET A 138 4.97 -6.98 -12.32
CA MET A 138 3.69 -7.04 -13.01
C MET A 138 2.49 -7.06 -12.06
N THR A 139 2.69 -7.27 -10.76
CA THR A 139 1.58 -7.55 -9.83
C THR A 139 1.57 -6.74 -8.54
N THR A 140 2.68 -6.08 -8.15
CA THR A 140 2.79 -5.40 -6.85
C THR A 140 3.10 -3.92 -6.93
N ILE A 141 2.71 -3.23 -5.86
CA ILE A 141 3.16 -1.86 -5.57
C ILE A 141 4.54 -1.94 -4.92
N SER A 142 5.47 -1.08 -5.34
CA SER A 142 6.86 -1.07 -4.88
C SER A 142 7.16 0.15 -4.01
N MET A 143 7.85 -0.09 -2.90
CA MET A 143 8.23 0.94 -1.93
C MET A 143 9.71 0.82 -1.59
N GLU A 144 10.50 1.83 -1.96
CA GLU A 144 11.90 1.98 -1.55
C GLU A 144 11.95 2.75 -0.23
N VAL A 145 12.27 2.05 0.86
CA VAL A 145 12.43 2.66 2.19
C VAL A 145 13.88 3.14 2.32
N ILE A 146 14.06 4.44 2.43
CA ILE A 146 15.35 5.12 2.54
C ILE A 146 15.81 5.03 4.00
N MET A 147 16.96 4.40 4.22
CA MET A 147 17.54 4.17 5.55
C MET A 147 19.06 4.20 5.47
N GLY A 148 19.73 4.32 6.61
CA GLY A 148 21.18 4.36 6.74
C GLY A 148 21.74 5.72 7.18
N ASP A 149 20.91 6.60 7.76
CA ASP A 149 21.37 7.87 8.35
C ASP A 149 21.68 7.73 9.84
N THR A 150 20.66 7.90 10.69
CA THR A 150 20.73 7.70 12.14
C THR A 150 19.68 6.69 12.57
N ALA A 151 19.90 6.02 13.70
CA ALA A 151 18.91 5.06 14.22
C ALA A 151 17.51 5.69 14.42
N ALA A 152 17.43 6.97 14.78
CA ALA A 152 16.15 7.65 14.96
C ALA A 152 15.43 7.88 13.62
N HIS A 153 16.14 8.34 12.60
CA HIS A 153 15.58 8.56 11.27
C HIS A 153 15.23 7.22 10.59
N ASP A 154 16.08 6.21 10.72
CA ASP A 154 15.81 4.84 10.25
C ASP A 154 14.54 4.26 10.86
N GLU A 155 14.36 4.39 12.19
CA GLU A 155 13.13 3.95 12.85
C GLU A 155 11.90 4.71 12.34
N LYS A 156 12.02 6.01 12.06
CA LYS A 156 10.94 6.83 11.53
C LYS A 156 10.59 6.49 10.07
N ALA A 157 11.59 6.27 9.21
CA ALA A 157 11.38 5.83 7.83
C ALA A 157 10.73 4.44 7.79
N LYS A 158 11.19 3.51 8.64
CA LYS A 158 10.57 2.18 8.82
C LYS A 158 9.12 2.30 9.29
N ASP A 159 8.82 3.20 10.23
CA ASP A 159 7.45 3.45 10.71
C ASP A 159 6.55 4.02 9.61
N ASN A 160 7.02 5.03 8.87
CA ASN A 160 6.30 5.61 7.74
C ASN A 160 5.99 4.54 6.67
N ALA A 161 6.99 3.71 6.32
CA ALA A 161 6.81 2.61 5.40
C ALA A 161 5.80 1.57 5.91
N ALA A 162 5.84 1.23 7.21
CA ALA A 162 4.89 0.29 7.80
C ALA A 162 3.44 0.81 7.76
N ARG A 163 3.24 2.11 8.06
CA ARG A 163 1.93 2.78 7.98
C ARG A 163 1.37 2.79 6.56
N MET A 164 2.20 3.13 5.58
CA MET A 164 1.80 3.15 4.17
C MET A 164 1.54 1.75 3.64
N ALA A 165 2.40 0.76 3.94
CA ALA A 165 2.19 -0.62 3.54
C ALA A 165 0.88 -1.18 4.09
N ALA A 166 0.58 -0.91 5.37
CA ALA A 166 -0.69 -1.28 5.99
C ALA A 166 -1.88 -0.67 5.25
N TRP A 167 -1.81 0.62 4.94
CA TRP A 167 -2.87 1.33 4.22
C TRP A 167 -3.08 0.80 2.81
N LEU A 168 -2.01 0.53 2.06
CA LEU A 168 -2.08 -0.01 0.70
C LEU A 168 -2.68 -1.42 0.70
N LEU A 169 -2.23 -2.30 1.60
CA LEU A 169 -2.80 -3.64 1.75
C LEU A 169 -4.30 -3.55 2.06
N TRP A 170 -4.68 -2.75 3.06
CA TRP A 170 -6.07 -2.52 3.43
C TRP A 170 -6.91 -1.94 2.28
N LYS A 171 -6.41 -0.90 1.60
CA LYS A 171 -7.09 -0.22 0.51
C LYS A 171 -7.42 -1.15 -0.66
N HIS A 172 -6.54 -2.11 -0.91
CA HIS A 172 -6.70 -3.10 -1.98
C HIS A 172 -7.30 -4.42 -1.49
N GLY A 173 -7.77 -4.49 -0.23
CA GLY A 173 -8.39 -5.67 0.36
C GLY A 173 -7.46 -6.88 0.47
N LEU A 174 -6.16 -6.62 0.66
CA LEU A 174 -5.12 -7.63 0.79
C LEU A 174 -4.79 -7.87 2.27
N THR A 175 -4.47 -9.11 2.60
CA THR A 175 -4.00 -9.54 3.92
C THR A 175 -2.47 -9.43 4.03
N ILE A 176 -1.94 -9.56 5.24
CA ILE A 176 -0.50 -9.38 5.53
C ILE A 176 0.42 -10.40 4.83
N ASP A 177 -0.11 -11.53 4.37
CA ASP A 177 0.62 -12.50 3.53
C ASP A 177 0.95 -11.95 2.13
N LYS A 178 0.34 -10.83 1.72
CA LYS A 178 0.63 -10.11 0.48
C LYS A 178 1.65 -8.98 0.65
N LEU A 179 2.29 -8.91 1.81
CA LEU A 179 3.49 -8.09 1.99
C LEU A 179 4.73 -8.94 1.67
N PHE A 180 5.45 -8.54 0.63
CA PHE A 180 6.63 -9.21 0.12
C PHE A 180 7.87 -8.35 0.30
N SER A 181 9.04 -8.97 0.36
CA SER A 181 10.32 -8.31 0.16
C SER A 181 10.76 -8.39 -1.31
N HIS A 182 11.77 -7.61 -1.72
CA HIS A 182 12.47 -7.86 -2.99
C HIS A 182 13.00 -9.31 -3.05
N THR A 183 13.62 -9.78 -1.96
CA THR A 183 14.19 -11.13 -1.85
C THR A 183 13.19 -12.24 -2.15
N TYR A 184 11.89 -12.04 -1.87
CA TYR A 184 10.84 -13.00 -2.26
C TYR A 184 10.85 -13.28 -3.76
N TRP A 185 10.94 -12.22 -4.57
CA TRP A 185 10.92 -12.28 -6.03
C TRP A 185 12.24 -12.81 -6.59
N VAL A 186 13.36 -12.53 -5.93
CA VAL A 186 14.66 -13.15 -6.25
C VAL A 186 14.61 -14.67 -6.06
N ASN A 187 14.05 -15.15 -4.94
CA ASN A 187 13.87 -16.60 -4.73
C ASN A 187 12.96 -17.21 -5.79
N LYS A 188 11.83 -16.55 -6.10
CA LYS A 188 10.89 -17.01 -7.13
C LYS A 188 11.57 -17.12 -8.49
N SER A 189 12.34 -16.10 -8.89
CA SER A 189 13.09 -16.07 -10.15
C SER A 189 14.18 -17.13 -10.21
N ALA A 190 14.73 -17.53 -9.06
CA ALA A 190 15.68 -18.63 -8.94
C ALA A 190 15.01 -20.02 -8.88
N GLY A 191 13.70 -20.12 -9.10
CA GLY A 191 12.94 -21.39 -9.04
C GLY A 191 12.80 -21.95 -7.63
N LYS A 192 13.00 -21.12 -6.59
CA LYS A 192 12.87 -21.54 -5.18
C LYS A 192 11.46 -21.27 -4.67
N HIS A 193 10.92 -22.24 -3.94
CA HIS A 193 9.60 -22.16 -3.32
C HIS A 193 9.71 -22.59 -1.86
N PHE A 194 9.12 -21.80 -0.96
CA PHE A 194 9.05 -22.10 0.47
C PHE A 194 7.60 -22.17 0.91
N ALA A 195 7.29 -23.06 1.85
CA ALA A 195 5.97 -23.12 2.46
C ALA A 195 5.68 -21.87 3.33
N ASP A 196 6.68 -21.36 4.04
CA ASP A 196 6.61 -20.09 4.75
C ASP A 196 7.02 -18.95 3.81
N VAL A 197 6.05 -18.10 3.43
CA VAL A 197 6.26 -16.90 2.60
C VAL A 197 7.32 -15.98 3.23
N ASP A 198 7.38 -15.89 4.55
CA ASP A 198 8.34 -15.03 5.24
C ASP A 198 9.75 -15.60 5.18
N ARG A 199 9.90 -16.93 5.18
CA ARG A 199 11.20 -17.57 4.91
C ARG A 199 11.64 -17.29 3.48
N GLN A 200 10.72 -17.30 2.51
CA GLN A 200 11.05 -16.90 1.14
C GLN A 200 11.43 -15.42 1.06
N CYS A 201 10.76 -14.56 1.83
CA CYS A 201 11.09 -13.13 1.89
C CYS A 201 12.49 -12.87 2.45
N THR A 202 13.10 -13.77 3.21
CA THR A 202 14.40 -13.51 3.85
C THR A 202 15.52 -14.42 3.37
N ASN A 203 15.22 -15.52 2.68
CA ASN A 203 16.23 -16.48 2.23
C ASN A 203 17.20 -15.85 1.20
N PRO A 204 18.51 -15.76 1.47
CA PRO A 204 19.46 -15.25 0.50
C PRO A 204 19.63 -16.23 -0.67
N VAL A 205 19.84 -15.66 -1.86
CA VAL A 205 20.27 -16.39 -3.06
C VAL A 205 21.67 -15.90 -3.43
N ARG A 206 22.61 -16.83 -3.62
CA ARG A 206 24.01 -16.52 -3.89
C ARG A 206 24.13 -15.61 -5.13
N ASN A 207 24.96 -14.57 -5.01
CA ASN A 207 25.23 -13.59 -6.07
C ASN A 207 23.98 -12.83 -6.56
N GLN A 208 22.93 -12.75 -5.75
CA GLN A 208 21.71 -12.01 -6.07
C GLN A 208 21.45 -10.91 -5.02
N LYS A 209 20.63 -9.93 -5.39
CA LYS A 209 20.19 -8.88 -4.46
C LYS A 209 19.45 -9.51 -3.28
N TRP A 210 19.74 -9.01 -2.09
CA TRP A 210 19.07 -9.39 -0.84
C TRP A 210 18.61 -8.13 -0.14
N CYS A 211 17.29 -7.91 -0.06
CA CYS A 211 16.67 -6.63 0.27
C CYS A 211 15.22 -6.86 0.77
N PRO A 212 14.71 -6.14 1.79
CA PRO A 212 15.23 -4.91 2.44
C PRO A 212 16.31 -5.14 3.52
N THR A 213 17.56 -4.71 3.27
CA THR A 213 18.73 -4.98 4.13
C THR A 213 18.64 -4.37 5.52
N TYR A 214 18.23 -3.10 5.63
CA TYR A 214 18.16 -2.39 6.91
C TYR A 214 17.04 -2.95 7.79
N ILE A 215 15.90 -3.33 7.18
CA ILE A 215 14.81 -4.00 7.90
C ILE A 215 15.20 -5.42 8.32
N PHE A 216 15.92 -6.17 7.48
CA PHE A 216 16.44 -7.48 7.87
C PHE A 216 17.49 -7.36 8.99
N GLY A 217 18.32 -6.31 8.99
CA GLY A 217 19.31 -6.00 10.02
C GLY A 217 20.52 -6.96 10.08
N SER A 218 20.47 -8.12 9.43
CA SER A 218 21.59 -9.06 9.35
C SER A 218 21.37 -10.09 8.24
N SER A 219 22.44 -10.46 7.52
CA SER A 219 22.42 -11.54 6.53
C SER A 219 22.28 -12.95 7.14
N ASN A 220 22.29 -13.07 8.48
CA ASN A 220 21.91 -14.30 9.15
C ASN A 220 20.40 -14.57 8.90
N PRO A 221 20.03 -15.72 8.30
CA PRO A 221 18.65 -16.00 7.91
C PRO A 221 17.63 -15.96 9.04
N ASP A 222 18.01 -16.35 10.26
CA ASP A 222 17.09 -16.41 11.40
C ASP A 222 16.89 -15.03 12.02
N ILE A 223 17.94 -14.20 12.05
CA ILE A 223 17.83 -12.78 12.45
C ILE A 223 16.98 -12.02 11.43
N ALA A 224 17.25 -12.20 10.13
CA ALA A 224 16.48 -11.59 9.07
C ALA A 224 14.99 -11.98 9.15
N LEU A 225 14.70 -13.27 9.34
CA LEU A 225 13.33 -13.77 9.47
C LEU A 225 12.62 -13.19 10.70
N LYS A 226 13.31 -13.13 11.86
CA LYS A 226 12.79 -12.52 13.08
C LYS A 226 12.43 -11.04 12.85
N ASN A 227 13.35 -10.28 12.27
CA ASN A 227 13.16 -8.84 12.06
C ASN A 227 12.10 -8.55 10.98
N TRP A 228 12.06 -9.35 9.91
CA TRP A 228 11.00 -9.27 8.90
C TRP A 228 9.61 -9.56 9.50
N LYS A 229 9.50 -10.59 10.34
CA LYS A 229 8.24 -10.90 11.06
C LYS A 229 7.85 -9.78 12.02
N ALA A 230 8.80 -9.15 12.71
CA ALA A 230 8.54 -7.98 13.55
C ALA A 230 8.03 -6.78 12.73
N PHE A 231 8.64 -6.51 11.56
CA PHE A 231 8.15 -5.48 10.65
C PHE A 231 6.74 -5.78 10.14
N LYS A 232 6.46 -7.03 9.73
CA LYS A 232 5.09 -7.46 9.36
C LYS A 232 4.10 -7.34 10.51
N GLN A 233 4.54 -7.59 11.75
CA GLN A 233 3.68 -7.40 12.93
C GLN A 233 3.38 -5.92 13.17
N LEU A 234 4.33 -5.02 12.95
CA LEU A 234 4.08 -3.57 12.99
C LEU A 234 3.08 -3.15 11.91
N VAL A 235 3.26 -3.61 10.67
CA VAL A 235 2.30 -3.40 9.57
C VAL A 235 0.92 -3.95 9.93
N GLN A 236 0.86 -5.18 10.46
CA GLN A 236 -0.39 -5.79 10.91
C GLN A 236 -1.06 -4.97 12.01
N GLY A 237 -0.30 -4.43 12.97
CA GLY A 237 -0.82 -3.52 14.00
C GLY A 237 -1.47 -2.28 13.39
N TYR A 238 -0.85 -1.69 12.37
CA TYR A 238 -1.45 -0.58 11.63
C TYR A 238 -2.66 -1.00 10.80
N MET A 239 -2.66 -2.19 10.19
CA MET A 239 -3.83 -2.73 9.49
C MET A 239 -4.99 -2.99 10.47
N ASP A 240 -4.69 -3.52 11.65
CA ASP A 240 -5.66 -3.75 12.72
C ASP A 240 -6.21 -2.44 13.25
N ALA A 241 -5.38 -1.40 13.37
CA ALA A 241 -5.81 -0.05 13.72
C ALA A 241 -6.72 0.56 12.63
N LEU A 242 -6.42 0.36 11.34
CA LEU A 242 -7.31 0.76 10.25
C LEU A 242 -8.63 -0.04 10.29
N ASN A 243 -8.59 -1.33 10.64
CA ASN A 243 -9.78 -2.17 10.75
C ASN A 243 -10.58 -1.90 12.04
N GLY A 244 -9.93 -1.40 13.10
CA GLY A 244 -10.51 -1.05 14.41
C GLY A 244 -10.86 0.44 14.58
N GLY A 245 -10.38 1.29 13.66
CA GLY A 245 -10.66 2.72 13.46
C GLY A 245 -11.49 3.02 12.21
N ALA A 246 -11.94 1.95 11.54
CA ALA A 246 -12.92 1.83 10.47
C ALA A 246 -12.40 1.69 9.01
N GLN A 247 -13.12 0.79 8.32
CA GLN A 247 -12.64 -0.17 7.33
C GLN A 247 -12.97 0.24 5.90
N ALA A 248 -12.14 -0.14 4.92
CA ALA A 248 -12.48 -0.22 3.49
C ALA A 248 -12.40 -1.71 3.09
N PRO A 249 -13.45 -2.26 2.46
CA PRO A 249 -13.56 -3.68 2.13
C PRO A 249 -13.18 -3.96 0.66
N THR A 250 -12.81 -5.21 0.34
CA THR A 250 -13.26 -5.84 -0.92
C THR A 250 -13.57 -7.34 -0.77
N ALA A 251 -14.42 -7.79 -1.70
CA ALA A 251 -15.20 -9.01 -1.74
C ALA A 251 -14.41 -10.33 -1.91
N ASP A 252 -15.11 -11.41 -1.61
CA ASP A 252 -14.77 -12.83 -1.82
C ASP A 252 -13.89 -13.51 -0.77
N ALA A 253 -14.49 -13.78 0.39
CA ALA A 253 -14.29 -15.04 1.08
C ALA A 253 -15.60 -15.45 1.77
N ALA A 254 -16.07 -16.66 1.47
CA ALA A 254 -17.32 -17.25 1.96
C ALA A 254 -17.29 -17.51 3.48
N GLY A 255 -17.39 -16.45 4.27
CA GLY A 255 -17.59 -16.48 5.71
C GLY A 255 -18.73 -15.55 6.12
N THR A 256 -19.52 -15.96 7.12
CA THR A 256 -20.57 -15.12 7.71
C THR A 256 -19.98 -13.83 8.26
N LEU A 257 -20.31 -12.70 7.65
CA LEU A 257 -19.93 -11.38 8.16
C LEU A 257 -20.94 -10.90 9.21
N TYR A 258 -20.44 -10.41 10.33
CA TYR A 258 -21.17 -9.73 11.38
C TYR A 258 -21.12 -8.22 11.13
N ARG A 259 -22.25 -7.64 10.78
CA ARG A 259 -22.38 -6.21 10.44
C ARG A 259 -23.03 -5.50 11.61
N VAL A 260 -22.52 -4.32 11.96
CA VAL A 260 -23.14 -3.51 13.01
C VAL A 260 -24.07 -2.50 12.34
N GLN A 261 -25.35 -2.53 12.70
CA GLN A 261 -26.38 -1.66 12.18
C GLN A 261 -26.87 -0.72 13.26
N THR A 262 -26.99 0.56 12.94
CA THR A 262 -27.43 1.63 13.88
C THR A 262 -28.69 2.38 13.43
N GLY A 263 -29.27 2.01 12.28
CA GLY A 263 -30.58 2.52 11.86
C GLY A 263 -31.14 1.78 10.66
N ALA A 264 -32.46 1.88 10.46
CA ALA A 264 -33.17 1.39 9.28
C ALA A 264 -34.29 2.37 8.91
N PHE A 265 -34.27 2.87 7.68
CA PHE A 265 -35.16 3.93 7.23
C PHE A 265 -35.83 3.55 5.91
N SER A 266 -37.10 3.90 5.74
CA SER A 266 -37.78 3.79 4.44
C SER A 266 -37.31 4.87 3.45
N SER A 267 -36.82 6.00 3.94
CA SER A 267 -36.30 7.11 3.14
C SER A 267 -34.77 7.11 3.10
N LYS A 268 -34.20 7.18 1.89
CA LYS A 268 -32.75 7.33 1.67
C LYS A 268 -32.22 8.60 2.31
N ALA A 269 -32.95 9.71 2.16
CA ALA A 269 -32.53 11.01 2.70
C ALA A 269 -32.39 10.96 4.23
N ASN A 270 -33.31 10.28 4.91
CA ASN A 270 -33.25 10.10 6.37
C ASN A 270 -32.07 9.22 6.78
N ALA A 271 -31.82 8.12 6.06
CA ALA A 271 -30.65 7.28 6.30
C ALA A 271 -29.33 8.03 6.07
N THR A 272 -29.24 8.84 5.02
CA THR A 272 -28.06 9.68 4.74
C THR A 272 -27.85 10.75 5.80
N ALA A 273 -28.92 11.42 6.25
CA ALA A 273 -28.85 12.40 7.32
C ALA A 273 -28.41 11.75 8.64
N TYR A 274 -28.95 10.58 8.98
CA TYR A 274 -28.54 9.82 10.15
C TYR A 274 -27.09 9.35 10.04
N ALA A 275 -26.67 8.80 8.89
CA ALA A 275 -25.29 8.40 8.65
C ALA A 275 -24.29 9.56 8.80
N LYS A 276 -24.66 10.79 8.38
CA LYS A 276 -23.84 11.99 8.63
C LYS A 276 -23.67 12.27 10.12
N LYS A 277 -24.72 12.09 10.94
CA LYS A 277 -24.63 12.25 12.41
C LYS A 277 -23.68 11.21 13.02
N ILE A 278 -23.82 9.95 12.61
CA ILE A 278 -22.94 8.85 13.09
C ILE A 278 -21.48 9.11 12.67
N LYS A 279 -21.27 9.58 11.44
CA LYS A 279 -19.95 9.97 10.94
C LYS A 279 -19.35 11.17 11.68
N ALA A 280 -20.16 12.18 11.99
CA ALA A 280 -19.73 13.33 12.79
C ALA A 280 -19.36 12.94 14.24
N ALA A 281 -19.95 11.87 14.77
CA ALA A 281 -19.58 11.28 16.05
C ALA A 281 -18.34 10.37 15.99
N GLY A 282 -17.63 10.33 14.85
CA GLY A 282 -16.35 9.63 14.70
C GLY A 282 -16.46 8.17 14.25
N PHE A 283 -17.62 7.73 13.77
CA PHE A 283 -17.83 6.36 13.30
C PHE A 283 -17.97 6.31 11.78
N ASP A 284 -17.06 5.63 11.06
CA ASP A 284 -17.28 5.46 9.62
C ASP A 284 -18.52 4.64 9.34
N THR A 285 -19.34 5.18 8.46
CA THR A 285 -20.72 4.76 8.29
C THR A 285 -21.06 4.64 6.81
N TYR A 286 -21.81 3.58 6.50
CA TYR A 286 -22.30 3.25 5.18
C TYR A 286 -23.82 3.18 5.20
N VAL A 287 -24.48 3.62 4.12
CA VAL A 287 -25.89 3.32 3.89
C VAL A 287 -25.97 2.13 2.96
N VAL A 288 -26.68 1.09 3.38
CA VAL A 288 -26.92 -0.12 2.58
C VAL A 288 -28.42 -0.34 2.40
N LYS A 289 -28.84 -0.78 1.23
CA LYS A 289 -30.22 -1.18 0.95
C LYS A 289 -30.38 -2.67 1.18
N ALA A 290 -31.27 -3.06 2.10
CA ALA A 290 -31.63 -4.46 2.35
C ALA A 290 -33.05 -4.53 2.89
N ASP A 291 -33.78 -5.60 2.54
CA ASP A 291 -35.17 -5.82 2.96
C ASP A 291 -36.09 -4.60 2.67
N GLY A 292 -35.86 -3.90 1.55
CA GLY A 292 -36.64 -2.69 1.19
C GLY A 292 -36.33 -1.42 2.00
N LEU A 293 -35.37 -1.47 2.94
CA LEU A 293 -34.99 -0.36 3.80
C LEU A 293 -33.56 0.12 3.51
N TYR A 294 -33.31 1.39 3.81
CA TYR A 294 -31.99 2.03 3.88
C TYR A 294 -31.44 1.88 5.29
N LYS A 295 -30.52 0.94 5.48
CA LYS A 295 -29.90 0.62 6.75
C LYS A 295 -28.58 1.35 6.90
N VAL A 296 -28.33 1.86 8.10
CA VAL A 296 -27.09 2.56 8.44
C VAL A 296 -26.16 1.57 9.13
N GLN A 297 -25.05 1.25 8.48
CA GLN A 297 -24.09 0.22 8.87
C GLN A 297 -22.76 0.85 9.27
N VAL A 298 -22.17 0.36 10.35
CA VAL A 298 -20.89 0.82 10.91
C VAL A 298 -19.94 -0.39 11.02
N GLY A 299 -19.33 -0.74 9.88
CA GLY A 299 -18.41 -1.88 9.78
C GLY A 299 -19.05 -3.23 9.44
N ALA A 300 -18.21 -4.14 8.93
CA ALA A 300 -18.56 -5.52 8.62
C ALA A 300 -17.38 -6.44 8.95
N TYR A 301 -17.56 -7.33 9.93
CA TYR A 301 -16.48 -8.06 10.58
C TYR A 301 -16.60 -9.56 10.34
N SER A 302 -15.49 -10.26 10.10
CA SER A 302 -15.45 -11.72 10.01
C SER A 302 -15.51 -12.41 11.38
N LYS A 303 -15.21 -11.69 12.48
CA LYS A 303 -15.28 -12.17 13.87
C LYS A 303 -16.39 -11.45 14.63
N LYS A 304 -17.29 -12.20 15.29
CA LYS A 304 -18.40 -11.65 16.07
C LYS A 304 -17.94 -10.71 17.19
N ALA A 305 -16.85 -11.07 17.89
CA ALA A 305 -16.28 -10.26 18.96
C ALA A 305 -15.92 -8.83 18.52
N ASN A 306 -15.48 -8.64 17.27
CA ASN A 306 -15.16 -7.31 16.74
C ASN A 306 -16.42 -6.49 16.46
N ALA A 307 -17.49 -7.15 15.98
CA ALA A 307 -18.80 -6.52 15.83
C ALA A 307 -19.42 -6.15 17.18
N GLU A 308 -19.21 -6.97 18.22
CA GLU A 308 -19.65 -6.70 19.59
C GLU A 308 -18.92 -5.49 20.18
N ALA A 309 -17.59 -5.41 20.01
CA ALA A 309 -16.81 -4.24 20.42
C ALA A 309 -17.27 -2.95 19.72
N GLN A 310 -17.54 -3.00 18.41
CA GLN A 310 -18.03 -1.84 17.65
C GLN A 310 -19.45 -1.43 18.07
N MET A 311 -20.33 -2.41 18.32
CA MET A 311 -21.67 -2.17 18.85
C MET A 311 -21.61 -1.49 20.23
N GLN A 312 -20.73 -1.96 21.12
CA GLN A 312 -20.54 -1.35 22.44
C GLN A 312 -20.05 0.11 22.35
N LYS A 313 -19.13 0.42 21.42
CA LYS A 313 -18.69 1.80 21.19
C LYS A 313 -19.83 2.71 20.72
N LEU A 314 -20.68 2.24 19.81
CA LEU A 314 -21.85 3.00 19.35
C LEU A 314 -22.86 3.24 20.47
N THR A 315 -23.16 2.20 21.26
CA THR A 315 -24.04 2.31 22.43
C THR A 315 -23.48 3.27 23.47
N ALA A 316 -22.18 3.22 23.75
CA ALA A 316 -21.50 4.14 24.66
C ALA A 316 -21.54 5.60 24.16
N ALA A 317 -21.55 5.80 22.84
CA ALA A 317 -21.74 7.10 22.21
C ALA A 317 -23.21 7.54 22.08
N GLY A 318 -24.15 6.78 22.66
CA GLY A 318 -25.58 7.11 22.69
C GLY A 318 -26.38 6.68 21.46
N PHE A 319 -25.81 5.88 20.56
CA PHE A 319 -26.49 5.36 19.39
C PHE A 319 -27.00 3.94 19.63
N GLN A 320 -28.26 3.68 19.24
CA GLN A 320 -28.73 2.30 19.21
C GLN A 320 -27.99 1.52 18.14
N ALA A 321 -27.48 0.33 18.48
CA ALA A 321 -26.77 -0.53 17.56
C ALA A 321 -27.09 -2.00 17.81
N PHE A 322 -27.07 -2.81 16.75
CA PHE A 322 -27.22 -4.26 16.84
C PHE A 322 -26.40 -4.97 15.75
N ILE A 323 -26.13 -6.26 15.96
CA ILE A 323 -25.36 -7.08 15.03
C ILE A 323 -26.31 -7.86 14.11
N THR A 324 -26.04 -7.85 12.82
CA THR A 324 -26.76 -8.63 11.82
C THR A 324 -25.82 -9.37 10.87
N THR A 325 -26.24 -10.54 10.40
CA THR A 325 -25.53 -11.29 9.35
C THR A 325 -26.11 -11.01 7.96
N LYS A 326 -27.20 -10.25 7.86
CA LYS A 326 -27.82 -9.87 6.59
C LYS A 326 -26.95 -8.87 5.84
N SER A 327 -26.67 -9.14 4.58
CA SER A 327 -26.01 -8.20 3.67
C SER A 327 -26.99 -7.16 3.14
N GLY A 328 -26.44 -6.07 2.61
CA GLY A 328 -27.17 -5.06 1.86
C GLY A 328 -26.28 -4.44 0.78
N THR A 329 -26.89 -3.85 -0.23
CA THR A 329 -26.17 -3.19 -1.32
C THR A 329 -25.87 -1.74 -0.93
N PRO A 330 -24.61 -1.27 -0.96
CA PRO A 330 -24.29 0.14 -0.71
C PRO A 330 -25.07 1.07 -1.65
N VAL A 331 -25.58 2.19 -1.13
CA VAL A 331 -26.42 3.15 -1.88
C VAL A 331 -26.13 4.61 -1.55
#